data_AF-A0A078G6B8-F1
#
_entry.id   AF-A0A078G6B8-F1
#
_cell.length_a   1.000
_cell.length_b   1.000
_cell.length_c   1.000
_cell.angle_alpha   90.00
_cell.angle_beta   90.00
_cell.angle_gamma   90.00
#
_symmetry.space_group_name_H-M   'P 1'
#
loop_
_entity.id
_entity.type
_entity.pdbx_description
1 polymer ?
#
loop_
_entity_poly.entity_id
_entity_poly.type
_entity_poly.pdbx_seq_one_letter_code
_entity_poly.pdbx_strand_id
1 'polypeptide(L)'
;MLPGCDYNHWLIVMEFPKDPAPTRDQMIETYLNTLATVLGSMEEAKKNMYAFSTTTYTGFQCTIDEETSEKFKGLPGVLWVLPDSYIDVKNKDYGGDKYINGEIIPCTYPTYQPKQQRNNSKYQSKRYERKRDGPPPEQQRKPRQEPAASDSS
;
A
#
# COMPACT_ATOMS: atom_id res chain seq x y z
N MET A 1 24.13 -8.46 2.59
CA MET A 1 23.51 -8.08 1.31
C MET A 1 22.54 -9.18 0.92
N LEU A 2 21.33 -8.85 0.44
CA LEU A 2 20.39 -9.87 -0.04
C LEU A 2 20.84 -10.38 -1.42
N PRO A 3 20.55 -11.63 -1.81
CA PRO A 3 20.82 -12.09 -3.18
C PRO A 3 20.08 -11.23 -4.21
N GLY A 4 20.78 -10.75 -5.24
CA GLY A 4 20.23 -9.85 -6.27
C GLY A 4 20.27 -8.37 -5.90
N CYS A 5 20.50 -8.04 -4.63
CA CYS A 5 20.79 -6.67 -4.21
C CYS A 5 22.23 -6.34 -4.59
N ASP A 6 22.41 -5.62 -5.69
CA ASP A 6 23.71 -5.30 -6.30
C ASP A 6 23.92 -3.80 -6.58
N TYR A 7 22.99 -2.94 -6.15
CA TYR A 7 22.95 -1.49 -6.42
C TYR A 7 22.94 -1.08 -7.91
N ASN A 8 22.72 -2.04 -8.82
CA ASN A 8 22.42 -1.80 -10.24
C ASN A 8 20.95 -2.08 -10.58
N HIS A 9 20.24 -2.78 -9.70
CA HIS A 9 18.80 -3.07 -9.80
C HIS A 9 18.05 -2.31 -8.70
N TRP A 10 17.04 -1.53 -9.11
CA TRP A 10 16.33 -0.59 -8.22
C TRP A 10 14.81 -0.73 -8.34
N LEU A 11 14.15 -0.84 -7.19
CA LEU A 11 12.71 -0.79 -7.03
C LEU A 11 12.28 0.64 -6.66
N ILE A 12 11.50 1.26 -7.54
CA ILE A 12 10.90 2.58 -7.36
C ILE A 12 9.41 2.39 -7.02
N VAL A 13 9.05 2.63 -5.77
CA VAL A 13 7.66 2.57 -5.30
C VAL A 13 7.03 3.95 -5.45
N MET A 14 5.83 4.01 -6.05
CA MET A 14 5.09 5.24 -6.26
C MET A 14 3.73 5.24 -5.56
N GLU A 15 3.32 6.39 -5.06
CA GLU A 15 1.96 6.66 -4.58
C GLU A 15 1.11 7.28 -5.68
N PHE A 16 -0.16 6.86 -5.75
CA PHE A 16 -1.15 7.36 -6.70
C PHE A 16 -2.37 7.94 -5.98
N PRO A 17 -3.09 8.89 -6.61
CA PRO A 17 -4.40 9.33 -6.17
C PRO A 17 -5.37 8.15 -5.99
N LYS A 18 -6.29 8.28 -5.04
CA LYS A 18 -7.31 7.25 -4.74
C LYS A 18 -8.70 7.61 -5.26
N ASP A 19 -8.91 8.87 -5.62
CA ASP A 19 -10.20 9.40 -6.08
C ASP A 19 -9.99 10.46 -7.18
N PRO A 20 -10.18 10.11 -8.47
CA PRO A 20 -10.28 8.74 -8.99
C PRO A 20 -8.94 8.01 -8.86
N ALA A 21 -8.98 6.70 -8.61
CA ALA A 21 -7.79 5.85 -8.72
C ALA A 21 -7.43 5.64 -10.21
N PRO A 22 -6.15 5.70 -10.59
CA PRO A 22 -5.73 5.48 -11.97
C PRO A 22 -5.93 4.03 -12.42
N THR A 23 -6.10 3.84 -13.72
CA THR A 23 -6.13 2.51 -14.33
C THR A 23 -4.74 1.86 -14.33
N ARG A 24 -4.67 0.55 -14.58
CA ARG A 24 -3.40 -0.18 -14.72
C ARG A 24 -2.48 0.44 -15.76
N ASP A 25 -3.03 0.79 -16.92
CA ASP A 25 -2.24 1.32 -18.04
C ASP A 25 -1.72 2.73 -17.71
N GLN A 26 -2.52 3.57 -17.06
CA GLN A 26 -2.09 4.89 -16.57
C GLN A 26 -0.97 4.80 -15.52
N MET A 27 -1.00 3.78 -14.64
CA MET A 27 0.11 3.53 -13.71
C MET A 27 1.39 3.13 -14.46
N ILE A 28 1.29 2.26 -15.47
CA ILE A 28 2.44 1.83 -16.29
C ILE A 28 3.02 3.00 -17.10
N GLU A 29 2.17 3.83 -17.71
CA GLU A 29 2.57 5.08 -18.37
C GLU A 29 3.29 6.02 -17.39
N THR A 30 2.79 6.15 -16.16
CA THR A 30 3.43 6.97 -15.12
C THR A 30 4.83 6.45 -14.78
N TYR A 31 5.00 5.13 -14.58
CA TYR A 31 6.30 4.51 -14.31
C TYR A 31 7.32 4.81 -15.43
N LEU A 32 6.91 4.62 -16.68
CA LEU A 32 7.73 4.90 -17.85
C LEU A 32 8.07 6.39 -17.97
N ASN A 33 7.12 7.30 -17.71
CA ASN A 33 7.34 8.75 -17.74
C ASN A 33 8.31 9.21 -16.63
N THR A 34 8.19 8.67 -15.42
CA THR A 34 9.10 8.97 -14.30
C THR A 34 10.53 8.47 -14.60
N LEU A 35 10.67 7.26 -15.11
CA LEU A 35 11.97 6.72 -15.54
C LEU A 35 12.56 7.50 -16.72
N ALA A 36 11.74 7.88 -17.71
CA ALA A 36 12.16 8.71 -18.85
C ALA A 36 12.59 10.12 -18.45
N THR A 37 12.00 10.67 -17.37
CA THR A 37 12.41 11.99 -16.83
C THR A 37 13.83 11.95 -16.25
N VAL A 38 14.25 10.80 -15.68
CA VAL A 38 15.58 10.63 -15.09
C VAL A 38 16.62 10.21 -16.13
N LEU A 39 16.26 9.32 -17.07
CA LEU A 39 17.17 8.85 -18.12
C LEU A 39 17.29 9.83 -19.31
N GLY A 40 16.28 10.66 -19.54
CA GLY A 40 16.20 11.63 -20.63
C GLY A 40 15.42 11.16 -21.86
N SER A 41 15.07 9.86 -21.96
CA SER A 41 14.28 9.34 -23.08
C SER A 41 13.30 8.22 -22.70
N MET A 42 12.20 8.14 -23.45
CA MET A 42 11.20 7.07 -23.32
C MET A 42 11.73 5.71 -23.85
N GLU A 43 12.65 5.74 -24.81
CA GLU A 43 13.25 4.52 -25.38
C GLU A 43 14.17 3.84 -24.35
N GLU A 44 15.00 4.61 -23.65
CA GLU A 44 15.81 4.09 -22.55
C GLU A 44 14.97 3.68 -21.35
N ALA A 45 13.87 4.38 -21.05
CA ALA A 45 12.95 3.96 -19.99
C ALA A 45 12.35 2.57 -20.27
N LYS A 46 11.86 2.34 -21.50
CA LYS A 46 11.31 1.03 -21.91
C LYS A 46 12.35 -0.09 -21.92
N LYS A 47 13.61 0.24 -22.21
CA LYS A 47 14.73 -0.71 -22.23
C LYS A 47 15.24 -1.09 -20.83
N ASN A 48 15.26 -0.14 -19.89
CA ASN A 48 15.83 -0.35 -18.56
C ASN A 48 14.79 -0.80 -17.52
N MET A 49 13.49 -0.59 -17.73
CA MET A 49 12.43 -1.18 -16.89
C MET A 49 12.26 -2.67 -17.24
N TYR A 50 12.53 -3.57 -16.30
CA TYR A 50 12.46 -5.03 -16.52
C TYR A 50 11.25 -5.68 -15.84
N ALA A 51 10.68 -5.06 -14.80
CA ALA A 51 9.50 -5.55 -14.11
C ALA A 51 8.74 -4.42 -13.40
N PHE A 52 7.50 -4.67 -13.02
CA PHE A 52 6.68 -3.73 -12.23
C PHE A 52 5.54 -4.45 -11.49
N SER A 53 4.81 -3.73 -10.64
CA SER A 53 3.52 -4.18 -10.14
C SER A 53 2.54 -3.01 -10.02
N THR A 54 1.25 -3.33 -10.20
CA THR A 54 0.13 -2.42 -9.94
C THR A 54 -0.88 -3.05 -8.97
N THR A 55 -0.46 -4.06 -8.19
CA THR A 55 -1.34 -4.88 -7.35
C THR A 55 -0.71 -5.21 -6.00
N THR A 56 0.36 -6.01 -5.97
CA THR A 56 1.09 -6.38 -4.74
C THR A 56 1.79 -5.16 -4.13
N TYR A 57 2.31 -4.30 -5.00
CA TYR A 57 2.79 -2.96 -4.72
C TYR A 57 2.46 -2.09 -5.94
N THR A 58 2.62 -0.77 -5.82
CA THR A 58 2.51 0.19 -6.93
C THR A 58 3.89 0.75 -7.21
N GLY A 59 4.56 0.25 -8.25
CA GLY A 59 5.94 0.65 -8.55
C GLY A 59 6.57 -0.18 -9.65
N PHE A 60 7.78 0.21 -10.05
CA PHE A 60 8.53 -0.41 -11.13
C PHE A 60 9.96 -0.73 -10.72
N GLN A 61 10.58 -1.64 -11.45
CA GLN A 61 11.91 -2.18 -11.22
C GLN A 61 12.75 -1.94 -12.47
N CYS A 62 13.92 -1.31 -12.29
CA CYS A 62 14.76 -0.88 -13.41
C CYS A 62 16.26 -1.08 -13.15
N THR A 63 17.03 -1.21 -14.22
CA THR A 63 18.49 -1.34 -14.19
C THR A 63 19.14 0.03 -14.40
N ILE A 64 19.70 0.61 -13.34
CA ILE A 64 20.35 1.93 -13.28
C ILE A 64 21.44 1.92 -12.20
N ASP A 65 22.41 2.83 -12.28
CA ASP A 65 23.40 3.00 -11.22
C ASP A 65 22.83 3.73 -9.97
N GLU A 66 23.55 3.62 -8.85
CA GLU A 66 23.17 4.24 -7.58
C GLU A 66 23.03 5.77 -7.70
N GLU A 67 23.94 6.45 -8.42
CA GLU A 67 23.87 7.90 -8.65
C GLU A 67 22.58 8.32 -9.38
N THR A 68 22.14 7.52 -10.34
CA THR A 68 20.89 7.78 -11.07
C THR A 68 19.67 7.41 -10.24
N SER A 69 19.76 6.41 -9.34
CA SER A 69 18.68 6.09 -8.40
C SER A 69 18.37 7.25 -7.44
N GLU A 70 19.39 7.99 -6.98
CA GLU A 70 19.21 9.16 -6.10
C GLU A 70 18.36 10.25 -6.75
N LYS A 71 18.41 10.40 -8.09
CA LYS A 71 17.66 11.41 -8.86
C LYS A 71 16.14 11.20 -8.81
N PHE A 72 15.66 10.02 -8.41
CA PHE A 72 14.23 9.76 -8.19
C PHE A 72 13.71 10.35 -6.88
N LYS A 73 14.57 10.61 -5.89
CA LYS A 73 14.15 11.10 -4.57
C LYS A 73 13.64 12.54 -4.69
N GLY A 74 12.39 12.74 -4.28
CA GLY A 74 11.71 14.04 -4.37
C GLY A 74 10.99 14.29 -5.69
N LEU A 75 11.02 13.37 -6.66
CA LEU A 75 10.12 13.45 -7.82
C LEU A 75 8.66 13.26 -7.39
N PRO A 76 7.69 13.96 -8.02
CA PRO A 76 6.28 13.81 -7.69
C PRO A 76 5.80 12.35 -7.76
N GLY A 77 5.16 11.89 -6.69
CA GLY A 77 4.63 10.53 -6.59
C GLY A 77 5.65 9.45 -6.23
N VAL A 78 6.96 9.70 -6.23
CA VAL A 78 7.95 8.72 -5.75
C VAL A 78 7.93 8.66 -4.23
N LEU A 79 7.65 7.48 -3.69
CA LEU A 79 7.53 7.22 -2.25
C LEU A 79 8.79 6.54 -1.68
N TRP A 80 9.32 5.53 -2.38
CA TRP A 80 10.54 4.83 -1.98
C TRP A 80 11.45 4.54 -3.18
N VAL A 81 12.75 4.64 -2.95
CA VAL A 81 13.83 4.22 -3.85
C VAL A 81 14.65 3.21 -3.07
N LEU A 82 14.62 1.93 -3.48
CA LEU A 82 15.24 0.82 -2.75
C LEU A 82 16.06 -0.04 -3.71
N PRO A 83 17.24 -0.54 -3.30
CA PRO A 83 17.95 -1.54 -4.09
C PRO A 83 17.11 -2.83 -4.09
N ASP A 84 16.89 -3.39 -5.28
CA ASP A 84 16.02 -4.54 -5.48
C ASP A 84 16.68 -5.86 -5.02
N SER A 85 15.94 -6.96 -4.94
CA SER A 85 16.50 -8.27 -4.59
C SER A 85 15.65 -9.42 -5.12
N TYR A 86 16.25 -10.61 -5.24
CA TYR A 86 15.52 -11.77 -5.77
C TYR A 86 14.42 -12.23 -4.81
N ILE A 87 13.19 -12.34 -5.30
CA ILE A 87 12.10 -13.07 -4.63
C ILE A 87 12.33 -14.59 -4.71
N ASP A 88 12.92 -15.06 -5.81
CA ASP A 88 13.41 -16.43 -5.96
C ASP A 88 14.91 -16.44 -6.26
N VAL A 89 15.69 -16.70 -5.21
CA VAL A 89 17.16 -16.77 -5.27
C VAL A 89 17.66 -17.90 -6.17
N LYS A 90 16.90 -19.00 -6.33
CA LYS A 90 17.31 -20.15 -7.14
C LYS A 90 17.19 -19.85 -8.63
N ASN A 91 16.11 -19.19 -9.01
CA ASN A 91 15.84 -18.80 -10.40
C ASN A 91 16.36 -17.40 -10.77
N LYS A 92 16.91 -16.65 -9.79
CA LYS A 92 17.36 -15.25 -9.93
C LYS A 92 16.25 -14.32 -10.44
N ASP A 93 15.07 -14.47 -9.87
CA ASP A 93 13.88 -13.72 -10.24
C ASP A 93 13.61 -12.60 -9.23
N TYR A 94 13.47 -11.36 -9.71
CA TYR A 94 13.09 -10.18 -8.91
C TYR A 94 11.57 -10.07 -8.65
N GLY A 95 10.77 -10.99 -9.19
CA GLY A 95 9.31 -10.91 -9.13
C GLY A 95 8.75 -9.85 -10.07
N GLY A 96 7.57 -9.32 -9.72
CA GLY A 96 6.83 -8.39 -10.59
C GLY A 96 6.30 -9.02 -11.88
N ASP A 97 5.38 -8.31 -12.52
CA ASP A 97 5.02 -8.53 -13.92
C ASP A 97 6.23 -8.11 -14.77
N LYS A 98 6.73 -8.98 -15.65
CA LYS A 98 7.91 -8.68 -16.46
C LYS A 98 7.54 -7.70 -17.59
N TYR A 99 8.44 -6.79 -17.88
CA TYR A 99 8.31 -5.81 -18.96
C TYR A 99 9.48 -5.97 -19.93
N ILE A 100 9.17 -6.15 -21.21
CA ILE A 100 10.16 -6.29 -22.28
C ILE A 100 9.77 -5.33 -23.40
N ASN A 101 10.30 -4.10 -23.37
CA ASN A 101 10.10 -3.05 -24.39
C ASN A 101 8.62 -2.74 -24.76
N GLY A 102 7.66 -3.05 -23.90
CA GLY A 102 6.22 -2.88 -24.14
C GLY A 102 5.40 -4.18 -24.06
N GLU A 103 6.06 -5.34 -24.19
CA GLU A 103 5.43 -6.62 -23.88
C GLU A 103 5.38 -6.82 -22.36
N ILE A 104 4.21 -7.25 -21.85
CA ILE A 104 3.97 -7.48 -20.43
C ILE A 104 3.69 -8.96 -20.22
N ILE A 105 4.54 -9.64 -19.45
CA ILE A 105 4.35 -11.05 -19.07
C ILE A 105 3.92 -11.08 -17.59
N PRO A 106 2.66 -11.44 -17.28
CA PRO A 106 2.17 -11.44 -15.90
C PRO A 106 2.98 -12.33 -14.96
N CYS A 107 3.14 -11.87 -13.72
CA CYS A 107 3.79 -12.59 -12.65
C CYS A 107 3.10 -13.92 -12.34
N THR A 108 3.87 -15.01 -12.23
CA THR A 108 3.36 -16.35 -11.90
C THR A 108 3.33 -16.64 -10.40
N TYR A 109 3.98 -15.82 -9.57
CA TYR A 109 3.93 -15.99 -8.11
C TYR A 109 2.54 -15.60 -7.56
N PRO A 110 1.99 -16.37 -6.60
CA PRO A 110 0.69 -16.07 -6.03
C PRO A 110 0.73 -14.74 -5.28
N THR A 111 0.02 -13.74 -5.80
CA THR A 111 -0.12 -12.45 -5.11
C THR A 111 -0.99 -12.65 -3.85
N TYR A 112 -0.53 -12.14 -2.70
CA TYR A 112 -1.35 -12.14 -1.50
C TYR A 112 -2.48 -11.12 -1.66
N GLN A 113 -3.60 -11.56 -2.21
CA GLN A 113 -4.84 -10.81 -2.10
C GLN A 113 -5.34 -10.96 -0.65
N PRO A 114 -5.35 -9.89 0.17
CA PRO A 114 -6.02 -9.95 1.45
C PRO A 114 -7.48 -10.32 1.16
N LYS A 115 -7.92 -11.49 1.63
CA LYS A 115 -9.31 -11.92 1.48
C LYS A 115 -10.18 -10.77 1.95
N GLN A 116 -10.97 -10.18 1.03
CA GLN A 116 -11.99 -9.21 1.40
C GLN A 116 -12.74 -9.81 2.57
N GLN A 117 -12.82 -9.08 3.68
CA GLN A 117 -13.64 -9.49 4.81
C GLN A 117 -15.08 -9.53 4.31
N ARG A 118 -15.53 -10.70 3.83
CA ARG A 118 -16.94 -11.05 3.84
C ARG A 118 -17.38 -10.77 5.27
N ASN A 119 -18.26 -9.78 5.43
CA ASN A 119 -18.78 -9.30 6.71
C ASN A 119 -19.49 -10.44 7.45
N ASN A 120 -18.71 -11.31 8.08
CA ASN A 120 -19.18 -12.40 8.88
C ASN A 120 -19.17 -11.90 10.32
N SER A 121 -20.28 -11.25 10.70
CA SER A 121 -20.49 -10.47 11.93
C SER A 121 -20.45 -11.28 13.23
N LYS A 122 -19.78 -12.43 13.24
CA LYS A 122 -19.76 -13.40 14.34
C LYS A 122 -18.48 -13.40 15.19
N TYR A 123 -17.47 -12.60 14.83
CA TYR A 123 -16.30 -12.36 15.67
C TYR A 123 -16.12 -10.85 15.95
N GLN A 124 -17.07 -10.29 16.70
CA GLN A 124 -16.70 -9.19 17.60
C GLN A 124 -15.69 -9.76 18.60
N SER A 125 -14.42 -9.41 18.42
CA SER A 125 -13.40 -9.67 19.43
C SER A 125 -13.86 -9.01 20.74
N LYS A 126 -13.74 -9.73 21.86
CA LYS A 126 -14.00 -9.16 23.19
C LYS A 126 -13.02 -8.02 23.41
N ARG A 127 -13.47 -6.79 23.13
CA ARG A 127 -12.73 -5.56 23.40
C ARG A 127 -12.37 -5.59 24.88
N TYR A 128 -11.07 -5.57 25.19
CA TYR A 128 -10.60 -5.54 26.56
C TYR A 128 -10.89 -4.15 27.13
N GLU A 129 -12.12 -3.97 27.64
CA GLU A 129 -12.48 -2.77 28.37
C GLU A 129 -11.66 -2.73 29.65
N ARG A 130 -10.68 -1.82 29.68
CA ARG A 130 -10.02 -1.42 30.93
C ARG A 130 -11.07 -0.70 31.78
N LYS A 131 -11.87 -1.46 32.54
CA LYS A 131 -12.64 -0.91 33.64
C LYS A 131 -11.66 -0.17 34.54
N ARG A 132 -11.85 1.13 34.66
CA ARG A 132 -11.13 1.97 35.62
C ARG A 132 -11.79 1.70 36.96
N ASP A 133 -11.10 0.99 37.85
CA ASP A 133 -11.61 0.72 39.20
C ASP A 133 -11.82 2.03 39.95
N GLY A 134 -13.08 2.42 40.07
CA GLY A 134 -13.53 3.63 40.73
C GLY A 134 -14.95 3.42 41.27
N PRO A 135 -15.29 4.01 42.42
CA PRO A 135 -16.58 3.76 43.07
C PRO A 135 -17.76 4.23 42.19
N PRO A 136 -18.93 3.56 42.27
CA PRO A 136 -20.09 3.92 41.46
C PRO A 136 -20.61 5.34 41.78
N PRO A 137 -21.03 6.13 40.78
CA PRO A 137 -21.65 7.42 41.03
C PRO A 137 -23.04 7.27 41.65
N GLU A 138 -23.36 8.11 42.64
CA GLU A 138 -24.67 8.12 43.29
C GLU A 138 -25.79 8.50 42.31
N GLN A 139 -26.87 7.72 42.32
CA GLN A 139 -28.04 7.97 41.50
C GLN A 139 -28.85 9.13 42.11
N GLN A 140 -28.80 10.30 41.47
CA GLN A 140 -29.67 11.43 41.78
C GLN A 140 -31.15 11.02 41.59
N ARG A 141 -31.85 10.79 42.70
CA ARG A 141 -33.30 10.53 42.72
C ARG A 141 -34.05 11.81 42.35
N LYS A 142 -34.72 11.82 41.20
CA LYS A 142 -35.68 12.88 40.85
C LYS A 142 -36.85 12.87 41.85
N PRO A 143 -37.36 14.03 42.29
CA PRO A 143 -38.52 14.10 43.17
C PRO A 143 -39.79 13.62 42.46
N ARG A 144 -40.62 12.88 43.20
CA ARG A 144 -41.91 12.35 42.74
C ARG A 144 -43.00 13.39 42.99
N GLN A 145 -43.83 13.67 41.98
CA GLN A 145 -44.98 14.56 42.13
C GLN A 145 -46.06 13.93 43.01
N GLU A 146 -46.64 14.73 43.90
CA GLU A 146 -47.82 14.41 44.70
C GLU A 146 -49.11 14.70 43.91
N PRO A 147 -50.18 13.92 44.13
CA PRO A 147 -51.55 14.34 43.85
C PRO A 147 -52.32 14.64 45.15
N ALA A 148 -52.93 15.82 45.23
CA ALA A 148 -54.06 16.11 46.12
C ALA A 148 -55.35 15.45 45.54
N ALA A 149 -56.47 15.19 46.23
CA ALA A 149 -56.92 15.45 47.61
C ALA A 149 -57.91 14.29 48.01
N SER A 150 -58.85 14.31 48.98
CA SER A 150 -59.35 15.29 49.96
C SER A 150 -60.16 14.59 51.07
N ASP A 151 -59.97 15.03 52.32
CA ASP A 151 -60.93 15.24 53.44
C ASP A 151 -62.15 14.33 53.75
N SER A 152 -62.51 14.33 55.06
CA SER A 152 -63.76 13.93 55.73
C SER A 152 -64.05 12.42 55.90
N SER A 153 -64.45 11.90 57.07
CA SER A 153 -64.87 12.54 58.35
C SER A 153 -64.33 11.80 59.58
#